data_AF-H8GKV6-F1
#
_entry.id   AF-H8GKV6-F1
#
_cell.length_a   1.000
_cell.length_b   1.000
_cell.length_c   1.000
_cell.angle_alpha   90.00
_cell.angle_beta   90.00
_cell.angle_gamma   90.00
#
_symmetry.space_group_name_H-M   'P 1'
#
loop_
_entity.id
_entity.type
_entity.pdbx_description
1 polymer ?
#
loop_
_entity_poly.entity_id
_entity_poly.type
_entity_poly.pdbx_seq_one_letter_code
_entity_poly.pdbx_strand_id
1 'polypeptide(L)'
;MRERTTLWLGGLTALYLLWLTFWVVLGDQSFGLNFYNWDQASAAVAAALAAFLTARKTARPYTFFLVFHGLSLIMMSVSWITFDPADVHRSFHFSGDLPSYSNISYGGFVFFGVCAWGYLVLEQWRSYPPTALTQGVFALLFAGLFLILANFYYPQYLPLLGEAAGRLDAVVSGFEFLILVSGLIAVLLKQSPAVSMTLVATALLLASDLAYSDNDVPYGIEAVWMFGQLLMLAALTQFSGTPQKTESGQEPGKGRSGLSALLILLSLGGLLLAVAVGFLPIHRVWKSFYGVLFVVALVVIEVWLTDRFDETVRYLKSHTKHLLRNRLTGEEWRTADTRISAALQSTGLGAYLDFLDASARRLKKDVIFLGPEKLFPASVTDNDGSRTRTCFLVMPFSYAWSSDVHKLLADACKALSVQAVRGDDVFTPTDILVDIWRSLNMADFVIADITGRNPNVLYELGIAHTLAKPVLIISRNAGDIPIDLSTRRVILYGQNEENWQADLELKVTQAISEIVRVYGL
;
A
#
# COMPACT_ATOMS: atom_id res chain seq x y z
N MET A 1 10.03 24.22 3.82
CA MET A 1 10.64 24.56 2.50
C MET A 1 10.12 23.73 1.32
N ARG A 2 9.70 22.46 1.52
CA ARG A 2 9.19 21.57 0.45
C ARG A 2 7.80 22.01 -0.07
N GLU A 3 6.89 22.37 0.84
CA GLU A 3 5.56 22.92 0.53
C GLU A 3 5.60 24.21 -0.28
N ARG A 4 6.59 25.08 -0.04
CA ARG A 4 6.72 26.35 -0.77
C ARG A 4 6.99 26.10 -2.26
N THR A 5 7.81 25.11 -2.60
CA THR A 5 8.10 24.78 -4.02
C THR A 5 6.95 24.11 -4.75
N THR A 6 6.20 23.22 -4.09
CA THR A 6 4.98 22.64 -4.70
C THR A 6 3.92 23.72 -4.96
N LEU A 7 3.81 24.71 -4.07
CA LEU A 7 2.93 25.87 -4.25
C LEU A 7 3.36 26.76 -5.43
N TRP A 8 4.66 27.06 -5.56
CA TRP A 8 5.17 27.83 -6.71
C TRP A 8 4.97 27.10 -8.04
N LEU A 9 5.28 25.80 -8.09
CA LEU A 9 5.14 25.00 -9.30
C LEU A 9 3.66 24.83 -9.67
N GLY A 10 2.78 24.59 -8.69
CA GLY A 10 1.33 24.53 -8.90
C GLY A 10 0.75 25.88 -9.34
N GLY A 11 1.24 27.00 -8.81
CA GLY A 11 0.87 28.33 -9.28
C GLY A 11 1.27 28.58 -10.73
N LEU A 12 2.45 28.10 -11.14
CA LEU A 12 2.93 28.16 -12.51
C LEU A 12 2.08 27.30 -13.45
N THR A 13 1.70 26.08 -13.02
CA THR A 13 0.76 25.21 -13.77
C THR A 13 -0.62 25.86 -13.91
N ALA A 14 -1.14 26.52 -12.87
CA ALA A 14 -2.42 27.22 -12.92
C ALA A 14 -2.38 28.43 -13.88
N LEU A 15 -1.29 29.20 -13.88
CA LEU A 15 -1.08 30.31 -14.81
C LEU A 15 -0.99 29.82 -16.26
N TYR A 16 -0.32 28.69 -16.48
CA TYR A 16 -0.26 28.04 -17.80
C TYR A 16 -1.65 27.57 -18.26
N LEU A 17 -2.42 26.93 -17.36
CA LEU A 17 -3.78 26.47 -17.68
C LEU A 17 -4.67 27.65 -18.08
N LEU A 18 -4.55 28.77 -17.37
CA LEU A 18 -5.25 30.00 -17.69
C LEU A 18 -4.85 30.51 -19.08
N TRP A 19 -3.55 30.58 -19.39
CA TRP A 19 -3.06 30.93 -20.73
C TRP A 19 -3.60 29.99 -21.82
N LEU A 20 -3.57 28.66 -21.62
CA LEU A 20 -4.14 27.68 -22.53
C LEU A 20 -5.64 27.92 -22.77
N THR A 21 -6.42 28.18 -21.72
CA THR A 21 -7.85 28.45 -21.86
C THR A 21 -8.14 29.76 -22.61
N PHE A 22 -7.33 30.80 -22.37
CA PHE A 22 -7.45 32.06 -23.11
C PHE A 22 -7.15 31.88 -24.59
N TRP A 23 -6.09 31.11 -24.92
CA TRP A 23 -5.74 30.81 -26.31
C TRP A 23 -6.85 30.00 -27.01
N VAL A 24 -7.40 28.95 -26.37
CA VAL A 24 -8.50 28.14 -26.94
C VAL A 24 -9.75 28.98 -27.24
N VAL A 25 -10.05 29.99 -26.41
CA VAL A 25 -11.24 30.84 -26.56
C VAL A 25 -11.02 31.98 -27.56
N LEU A 26 -9.84 32.59 -27.57
CA LEU A 26 -9.56 33.81 -28.34
C LEU A 26 -8.87 33.56 -29.69
N GLY A 27 -8.26 32.37 -29.87
CA GLY A 27 -7.53 31.97 -31.07
C GLY A 27 -6.36 32.88 -31.46
N ASP A 28 -5.76 32.60 -32.61
CA ASP A 28 -4.57 33.30 -33.13
C ASP A 28 -4.76 34.80 -33.38
N GLN A 29 -6.00 35.27 -33.50
CA GLN A 29 -6.27 36.69 -33.77
C GLN A 29 -5.89 37.61 -32.60
N SER A 30 -5.75 37.06 -31.39
CA SER A 30 -5.33 37.81 -30.20
C SER A 30 -3.84 37.66 -29.87
N PHE A 31 -3.20 36.63 -30.43
CA PHE A 31 -1.78 36.28 -30.26
C PHE A 31 -1.13 36.25 -31.65
N GLY A 32 -1.05 37.42 -32.30
CA GLY A 32 -0.68 37.49 -33.72
C GLY A 32 0.65 36.81 -34.10
N LEU A 33 0.85 36.57 -35.41
CA LEU A 33 1.98 35.88 -36.04
C LEU A 33 3.40 36.30 -35.58
N ASN A 34 3.58 37.48 -34.97
CA ASN A 34 4.86 37.97 -34.46
C ASN A 34 5.10 37.69 -32.95
N PHE A 35 4.08 37.22 -32.22
CA PHE A 35 4.14 36.95 -30.77
C PHE A 35 4.02 35.45 -30.41
N TYR A 36 3.58 34.62 -31.35
CA TYR A 36 3.37 33.16 -31.18
C TYR A 36 4.65 32.34 -30.90
N ASN A 37 5.81 32.84 -31.29
CA ASN A 37 7.06 32.13 -30.98
C ASN A 37 7.53 32.41 -29.54
N TRP A 38 7.14 33.57 -28.99
CA TRP A 38 7.62 34.06 -27.70
C TRP A 38 6.90 33.45 -26.51
N ASP A 39 5.60 33.19 -26.63
CA ASP A 39 4.81 32.54 -25.59
C ASP A 39 5.17 31.04 -25.46
N GLN A 40 5.31 30.32 -26.57
CA GLN A 40 5.79 28.93 -26.60
C GLN A 40 7.23 28.80 -26.06
N ALA A 41 8.11 29.73 -26.42
CA ALA A 41 9.47 29.79 -25.86
C ALA A 41 9.44 30.07 -24.34
N SER A 42 8.64 31.02 -23.89
CA SER A 42 8.52 31.37 -22.47
C SER A 42 8.00 30.20 -21.63
N ALA A 43 7.02 29.48 -22.17
CA ALA A 43 6.51 28.23 -21.61
C ALA A 43 7.60 27.15 -21.45
N ALA A 44 8.40 26.93 -22.49
CA ALA A 44 9.51 25.98 -22.47
C ALA A 44 10.59 26.38 -21.44
N VAL A 45 10.93 27.67 -21.34
CA VAL A 45 11.86 28.20 -20.32
C VAL A 45 11.32 27.97 -18.90
N ALA A 46 10.02 28.23 -18.68
CA ALA A 46 9.40 28.02 -17.38
C ALA A 46 9.44 26.53 -16.98
N ALA A 47 9.18 25.62 -17.92
CA ALA A 47 9.30 24.18 -17.71
C ALA A 47 10.75 23.73 -17.46
N ALA A 48 11.73 24.32 -18.17
CA ALA A 48 13.14 24.06 -17.93
C ALA A 48 13.58 24.50 -16.52
N LEU A 49 13.22 25.72 -16.10
CA LEU A 49 13.49 26.22 -14.76
C LEU A 49 12.85 25.33 -13.69
N ALA A 50 11.60 24.91 -13.91
CA ALA A 50 10.91 23.96 -13.04
C ALA A 50 11.67 22.62 -12.93
N ALA A 51 12.18 22.09 -14.05
CA ALA A 51 12.98 20.86 -14.07
C ALA A 51 14.28 21.01 -13.27
N PHE A 52 15.03 22.10 -13.43
CA PHE A 52 16.27 22.34 -12.67
C PHE A 52 16.02 22.54 -11.17
N LEU A 53 14.98 23.29 -10.81
CA LEU A 53 14.60 23.50 -9.41
C LEU A 53 14.18 22.19 -8.74
N THR A 54 13.47 21.33 -9.48
CA THR A 54 13.06 20.00 -9.02
C THR A 54 14.27 19.08 -8.90
N ALA A 55 15.19 19.10 -9.88
CA ALA A 55 16.41 18.29 -9.86
C ALA A 55 17.26 18.52 -8.60
N ARG A 56 17.37 19.76 -8.12
CA ARG A 56 18.11 20.10 -6.88
C ARG A 56 17.53 19.48 -5.61
N LYS A 57 16.27 19.04 -5.64
CA LYS A 57 15.54 18.54 -4.46
C LYS A 57 15.19 17.05 -4.55
N THR A 58 15.38 16.44 -5.70
CA THR A 58 15.07 15.02 -5.92
C THR A 58 16.33 14.17 -5.77
N ALA A 59 16.21 13.04 -5.08
CA ALA A 59 17.31 12.08 -4.90
C ALA A 59 17.62 11.32 -6.21
N ARG A 60 18.81 10.69 -6.26
CA ARG A 60 19.17 9.76 -7.34
C ARG A 60 18.14 8.61 -7.43
N PRO A 61 17.80 8.13 -8.64
CA PRO A 61 18.42 8.42 -9.95
C PRO A 61 17.84 9.65 -10.68
N TYR A 62 16.74 10.24 -10.22
CA TYR A 62 16.00 11.22 -11.03
C TYR A 62 16.69 12.58 -11.22
N THR A 63 17.72 12.90 -10.43
CA THR A 63 18.46 14.16 -10.53
C THR A 63 19.02 14.39 -11.94
N PHE A 64 19.74 13.41 -12.50
CA PHE A 64 20.35 13.56 -13.83
C PHE A 64 19.32 13.54 -14.95
N PHE A 65 18.28 12.71 -14.81
CA PHE A 65 17.13 12.71 -15.72
C PHE A 65 16.52 14.11 -15.85
N LEU A 66 16.22 14.77 -14.72
CA LEU A 66 15.63 16.11 -14.70
C LEU A 66 16.57 17.20 -15.21
N VAL A 67 17.89 17.07 -15.01
CA VAL A 67 18.88 18.01 -15.56
C VAL A 67 18.94 17.93 -17.08
N PHE A 68 19.08 16.71 -17.65
CA PHE A 68 19.08 16.53 -19.11
C PHE A 68 17.75 16.92 -19.73
N HIS A 69 16.64 16.65 -19.05
CA HIS A 69 15.33 17.07 -19.52
C HIS A 69 15.14 18.60 -19.46
N GLY A 70 15.69 19.27 -18.44
CA GLY A 70 15.75 20.73 -18.39
C GLY A 70 16.58 21.34 -19.52
N LEU A 71 17.74 20.74 -19.86
CA LEU A 71 18.57 21.16 -21.00
C LEU A 71 17.84 20.99 -22.33
N SER A 72 17.14 19.86 -22.49
CA SER A 72 16.26 19.60 -23.65
C SER A 72 15.24 20.74 -23.81
N LEU A 73 14.51 21.10 -22.76
CA LEU A 73 13.52 22.18 -22.79
C LEU A 73 14.11 23.57 -23.08
N ILE A 74 15.35 23.85 -22.65
CA ILE A 74 16.06 25.08 -23.07
C ILE A 74 16.28 25.07 -24.59
N MET A 75 16.77 23.97 -25.14
CA MET A 75 17.00 23.87 -26.59
C MET A 75 15.70 24.01 -27.38
N MET A 76 14.58 23.49 -26.85
CA MET A 76 13.24 23.70 -27.42
C MET A 76 12.85 25.19 -27.42
N SER A 77 13.14 25.93 -26.34
CA SER A 77 12.92 27.38 -26.31
C SER A 77 13.77 28.12 -27.33
N VAL A 78 15.03 27.75 -27.51
CA VAL A 78 15.92 28.38 -28.51
C VAL A 78 15.39 28.10 -29.92
N SER A 79 14.87 26.89 -30.17
CA SER A 79 14.23 26.54 -31.45
C SER A 79 13.08 27.48 -31.78
N TRP A 80 12.16 27.71 -30.83
CA TRP A 80 11.03 28.63 -31.02
C TRP A 80 11.47 30.09 -31.22
N ILE A 81 12.44 30.58 -30.45
CA ILE A 81 12.93 31.97 -30.58
C ILE A 81 13.58 32.21 -31.96
N THR A 82 14.20 31.19 -32.52
CA THR A 82 14.91 31.26 -33.81
C THR A 82 14.07 30.77 -34.98
N PHE A 83 12.81 30.41 -34.75
CA PHE A 83 11.89 29.97 -35.79
C PHE A 83 11.41 31.17 -36.61
N ASP A 84 11.69 31.16 -37.92
CA ASP A 84 11.30 32.20 -38.86
C ASP A 84 10.59 31.59 -40.08
N PRO A 85 9.25 31.50 -40.06
CA PRO A 85 8.49 30.84 -41.13
C PRO A 85 8.42 31.66 -42.43
N ALA A 86 8.76 32.95 -42.41
CA ALA A 86 8.65 33.84 -43.56
C ALA A 86 10.02 34.31 -44.10
N ASP A 87 11.12 33.75 -43.58
CA ASP A 87 12.50 34.04 -44.00
C ASP A 87 12.85 35.55 -43.92
N VAL A 88 12.16 36.26 -43.02
CA VAL A 88 12.23 37.73 -42.93
C VAL A 88 13.56 38.16 -42.29
N HIS A 89 14.14 37.31 -41.44
CA HIS A 89 15.31 37.57 -40.61
C HIS A 89 16.45 36.65 -41.05
N ARG A 90 17.16 37.05 -42.12
CA ARG A 90 18.39 36.37 -42.62
C ARG A 90 19.46 36.10 -41.55
N SER A 91 19.39 36.76 -40.39
CA SER A 91 20.23 36.57 -39.21
C SER A 91 20.09 35.19 -38.55
N PHE A 92 18.95 34.49 -38.76
CA PHE A 92 18.65 33.19 -38.17
C PHE A 92 18.90 32.00 -39.11
N HIS A 93 19.57 32.26 -40.24
CA HIS A 93 20.02 31.23 -41.18
C HIS A 93 21.55 31.25 -41.29
N PHE A 94 22.14 30.07 -41.38
CA PHE A 94 23.54 29.93 -41.76
C PHE A 94 23.70 30.28 -43.24
N SER A 95 24.87 30.78 -43.64
CA SER A 95 25.18 31.02 -45.05
C SER A 95 25.33 29.71 -45.82
N GLY A 96 24.54 29.49 -46.88
CA GLY A 96 24.60 28.29 -47.75
C GLY A 96 23.52 27.25 -47.45
N ASP A 97 23.68 26.01 -47.95
CA ASP A 97 22.73 24.87 -47.77
C ASP A 97 22.73 24.27 -46.33
N LEU A 98 23.04 25.08 -45.32
CA LEU A 98 23.12 24.62 -43.92
C LEU A 98 21.73 24.73 -43.23
N PRO A 99 21.39 23.81 -42.31
CA PRO A 99 20.13 23.87 -41.56
C PRO A 99 20.00 25.15 -40.74
N SER A 100 18.78 25.66 -40.53
CA SER A 100 18.53 26.87 -39.72
C SER A 100 18.93 26.70 -38.25
N TYR A 101 19.11 27.80 -37.51
CA TYR A 101 19.36 27.73 -36.06
C TYR A 101 18.22 27.05 -35.30
N SER A 102 16.98 27.19 -35.80
CA SER A 102 15.80 26.51 -35.25
C SER A 102 15.94 25.00 -35.36
N ASN A 103 16.26 24.48 -36.56
CA ASN A 103 16.41 23.04 -36.80
C ASN A 103 17.54 22.42 -35.97
N ILE A 104 18.68 23.12 -35.83
CA ILE A 104 19.80 22.64 -35.00
C ILE A 104 19.41 22.63 -33.52
N SER A 105 18.71 23.67 -33.05
CA SER A 105 18.26 23.76 -31.67
C SER A 105 17.20 22.70 -31.35
N TYR A 106 16.29 22.41 -32.28
CA TYR A 106 15.34 21.30 -32.16
C TYR A 106 16.06 19.95 -32.11
N GLY A 107 17.08 19.73 -32.95
CA GLY A 107 17.94 18.55 -32.84
C GLY A 107 18.63 18.43 -31.48
N GLY A 108 19.02 19.55 -30.86
CA GLY A 108 19.49 19.62 -29.48
C GLY A 108 18.44 19.21 -28.45
N PHE A 109 17.18 19.65 -28.60
CA PHE A 109 16.05 19.24 -27.75
C PHE A 109 15.91 17.71 -27.74
N VAL A 110 15.89 17.10 -28.92
CA VAL A 110 15.75 15.65 -29.06
C VAL A 110 17.00 14.91 -28.55
N PHE A 111 18.21 15.40 -28.84
CA PHE A 111 19.45 14.78 -28.34
C PHE A 111 19.49 14.71 -26.81
N PHE A 112 19.22 15.82 -26.12
CA PHE A 112 19.18 15.83 -24.66
C PHE A 112 18.02 14.99 -24.10
N GLY A 113 16.91 14.88 -24.84
CA GLY A 113 15.82 13.96 -24.54
C GLY A 113 16.27 12.49 -24.55
N VAL A 114 17.03 12.08 -25.57
CA VAL A 114 17.62 10.72 -25.65
C VAL A 114 18.56 10.49 -24.47
N CYS A 115 19.42 11.46 -24.14
CA CYS A 115 20.30 11.34 -22.98
C CYS A 115 19.53 11.17 -21.67
N ALA A 116 18.45 11.94 -21.47
CA ALA A 116 17.62 11.86 -20.27
C ALA A 116 17.00 10.45 -20.12
N TRP A 117 16.28 10.00 -21.14
CA TRP A 117 15.59 8.71 -21.11
C TRP A 117 16.55 7.52 -21.12
N GLY A 118 17.63 7.59 -21.91
CA GLY A 118 18.65 6.56 -21.96
C GLY A 118 19.37 6.39 -20.63
N TYR A 119 19.70 7.49 -19.94
CA TYR A 119 20.27 7.44 -18.59
C TYR A 119 19.35 6.71 -17.61
N LEU A 120 18.05 7.04 -17.61
CA LEU A 120 17.08 6.43 -16.70
C LEU A 120 16.94 4.92 -16.96
N VAL A 121 16.90 4.49 -18.22
CA VAL A 121 16.84 3.09 -18.62
C VAL A 121 18.10 2.33 -18.17
N LEU A 122 19.30 2.88 -18.41
CA LEU A 122 20.57 2.25 -18.05
C LEU A 122 20.73 2.09 -16.54
N GLU A 123 20.43 3.14 -15.77
CA GLU A 123 20.53 3.09 -14.32
C GLU A 123 19.57 2.02 -13.76
N GLN A 124 18.37 1.93 -14.31
CA GLN A 124 17.40 0.95 -13.86
C GLN A 124 17.73 -0.48 -14.28
N TRP A 125 18.26 -0.68 -15.48
CA TRP A 125 18.71 -1.99 -15.93
C TRP A 125 19.86 -2.51 -15.04
N ARG A 126 20.74 -1.61 -14.57
CA ARG A 126 21.79 -1.94 -13.60
C ARG A 126 21.22 -2.28 -12.23
N SER A 127 20.23 -1.54 -11.74
CA SER A 127 19.62 -1.78 -10.42
C SER A 127 18.71 -3.00 -10.38
N TYR A 128 18.00 -3.29 -11.48
CA TYR A 128 17.01 -4.36 -11.59
C TYR A 128 17.09 -5.02 -12.97
N PRO A 129 17.89 -6.10 -13.13
CA PRO A 129 17.98 -6.78 -14.40
C PRO A 129 16.61 -7.40 -14.76
N PRO A 130 16.10 -7.18 -15.99
CA PRO A 130 14.85 -7.74 -16.46
C PRO A 130 14.95 -9.27 -16.55
N THR A 131 13.84 -9.96 -16.31
CA THR A 131 13.74 -11.42 -16.50
C THR A 131 13.83 -11.77 -17.99
N ALA A 132 14.21 -13.02 -18.30
CA ALA A 132 14.31 -13.49 -19.69
C ALA A 132 13.00 -13.28 -20.48
N LEU A 133 11.85 -13.44 -19.83
CA LEU A 133 10.54 -13.20 -20.42
C LEU A 133 10.33 -11.72 -20.77
N THR A 134 10.67 -10.80 -19.86
CA THR A 134 10.60 -9.35 -20.14
C THR A 134 11.59 -8.92 -21.21
N GLN A 135 12.78 -9.53 -21.29
CA GLN A 135 13.73 -9.30 -22.37
C GLN A 135 13.15 -9.74 -23.73
N GLY A 136 12.47 -10.90 -23.77
CA GLY A 136 11.80 -11.39 -24.96
C GLY A 136 10.68 -10.46 -25.46
N VAL A 137 9.85 -9.93 -24.55
CA VAL A 137 8.86 -8.91 -24.91
C VAL A 137 9.55 -7.66 -25.45
N PHE A 138 10.58 -7.14 -24.77
CA PHE A 138 11.27 -5.95 -25.24
C PHE A 138 11.81 -6.13 -26.65
N ALA A 139 12.48 -7.25 -26.94
CA ALA A 139 12.98 -7.54 -28.28
C ALA A 139 11.87 -7.51 -29.34
N LEU A 140 10.69 -8.06 -29.01
CA LEU A 140 9.56 -8.12 -29.93
C LEU A 140 8.88 -6.74 -30.12
N LEU A 141 8.79 -5.93 -29.07
CA LEU A 141 8.31 -4.55 -29.13
C LEU A 141 9.27 -3.68 -29.96
N PHE A 142 10.59 -3.81 -29.76
CA PHE A 142 11.62 -3.16 -30.59
C PHE A 142 11.50 -3.55 -32.05
N ALA A 143 11.31 -4.84 -32.35
CA ALA A 143 11.16 -5.32 -33.72
C ALA A 143 9.89 -4.75 -34.39
N GLY A 144 8.76 -4.75 -33.67
CA GLY A 144 7.51 -4.17 -34.15
C GLY A 144 7.61 -2.67 -34.41
N LEU A 145 8.24 -1.94 -33.48
CA LEU A 145 8.43 -0.50 -33.62
C LEU A 145 9.42 -0.17 -34.75
N PHE A 146 10.50 -0.94 -34.91
CA PHE A 146 11.44 -0.81 -36.03
C PHE A 146 10.73 -1.00 -37.37
N LEU A 147 9.79 -1.96 -37.46
CA LEU A 147 9.00 -2.18 -38.66
C LEU A 147 8.11 -0.96 -39.00
N ILE A 148 7.55 -0.31 -37.98
CA ILE A 148 6.79 0.94 -38.15
C ILE A 148 7.70 2.06 -38.67
N LEU A 149 8.89 2.22 -38.07
CA LEU A 149 9.87 3.21 -38.52
C LEU A 149 10.29 2.97 -39.98
N ALA A 150 10.60 1.73 -40.34
CA ALA A 150 11.03 1.37 -41.68
C ALA A 150 9.93 1.57 -42.74
N ASN A 151 8.65 1.36 -42.38
CA ASN A 151 7.55 1.50 -43.34
C ASN A 151 6.97 2.92 -43.42
N PHE A 152 7.04 3.71 -42.35
CA PHE A 152 6.44 5.05 -42.30
C PHE A 152 7.46 6.16 -42.58
N TYR A 153 8.60 6.13 -41.89
CA TYR A 153 9.59 7.22 -41.94
C TYR A 153 10.51 7.11 -43.15
N TYR A 154 10.98 5.90 -43.47
CA TYR A 154 11.93 5.73 -44.58
C TYR A 154 11.38 6.29 -45.91
N PRO A 155 10.13 6.00 -46.34
CA PRO A 155 9.59 6.55 -47.58
C PRO A 155 9.37 8.08 -47.55
N GLN A 156 9.13 8.66 -46.36
CA GLN A 156 8.89 10.10 -46.19
C GLN A 156 10.17 10.91 -46.31
N TYR A 157 11.28 10.44 -45.73
CA TYR A 157 12.56 11.15 -45.72
C TYR A 157 13.50 10.78 -46.86
N LEU A 158 13.30 9.63 -47.53
CA LEU A 158 14.10 9.21 -48.69
C LEU A 158 14.29 10.30 -49.76
N PRO A 159 13.27 11.08 -50.18
CA PRO A 159 13.46 12.15 -51.17
C PRO A 159 14.24 13.36 -50.63
N LEU A 160 14.33 13.54 -49.30
CA LEU A 160 14.95 14.70 -48.63
C LEU A 160 16.42 14.46 -48.26
N LEU A 161 16.95 13.24 -48.41
CA LEU A 161 18.33 12.89 -48.04
C LEU A 161 19.43 13.58 -48.86
N GLY A 162 19.06 14.19 -50.00
CA GLY A 162 19.99 14.98 -50.82
C GLY A 162 20.49 16.24 -50.11
N GLU A 163 19.66 16.86 -49.28
CA GLU A 163 19.94 18.13 -48.62
C GLU A 163 20.44 17.93 -47.19
N ALA A 164 21.26 18.86 -46.67
CA ALA A 164 21.76 18.77 -45.31
C ALA A 164 20.63 18.91 -44.26
N ALA A 165 19.62 19.73 -44.53
CA ALA A 165 18.43 19.87 -43.70
C ALA A 165 17.62 18.56 -43.65
N GLY A 166 17.31 17.97 -44.80
CA GLY A 166 16.57 16.69 -44.83
C GLY A 166 17.31 15.51 -44.19
N ARG A 167 18.66 15.48 -44.24
CA ARG A 167 19.46 14.52 -43.47
C ARG A 167 19.36 14.76 -41.96
N LEU A 168 19.36 16.01 -41.52
CA LEU A 168 19.18 16.35 -40.11
C LEU A 168 17.81 15.92 -39.63
N ASP A 169 16.74 16.23 -40.37
CA ASP A 169 15.36 15.87 -40.00
C ASP A 169 15.16 14.35 -39.89
N ALA A 170 15.80 13.58 -40.78
CA ALA A 170 15.79 12.12 -40.72
C ALA A 170 16.48 11.59 -39.44
N VAL A 171 17.60 12.18 -39.03
CA VAL A 171 18.30 11.80 -37.79
C VAL A 171 17.50 12.20 -36.57
N VAL A 172 16.95 13.41 -36.55
CA VAL A 172 16.11 13.94 -35.47
C VAL A 172 14.91 13.03 -35.26
N SER A 173 14.18 12.69 -36.31
CA SER A 173 13.06 11.74 -36.27
C SER A 173 13.44 10.38 -35.66
N GLY A 174 14.62 9.85 -36.02
CA GLY A 174 15.14 8.61 -35.44
C GLY A 174 15.41 8.71 -33.94
N PHE A 175 15.85 9.87 -33.46
CA PHE A 175 16.06 10.12 -32.04
C PHE A 175 14.77 10.38 -31.27
N GLU A 176 13.76 11.04 -31.85
CA GLU A 176 12.43 11.18 -31.26
C GLU A 176 11.80 9.82 -30.98
N PHE A 177 11.93 8.93 -31.94
CA PHE A 177 11.51 7.54 -31.78
C PHE A 177 12.28 6.84 -30.64
N LEU A 178 13.60 7.02 -30.56
CA LEU A 178 14.43 6.45 -29.51
C LEU A 178 14.04 6.97 -28.11
N ILE A 179 13.61 8.23 -28.00
CA ILE A 179 13.04 8.80 -26.77
C ILE A 179 11.79 8.01 -26.34
N LEU A 180 10.84 7.83 -27.26
CA LEU A 180 9.58 7.12 -26.97
C LEU A 180 9.84 5.69 -26.53
N VAL A 181 10.72 4.97 -27.23
CA VAL A 181 11.11 3.61 -26.87
C VAL A 181 11.73 3.54 -25.49
N SER A 182 12.73 4.40 -25.26
CA SER A 182 13.46 4.43 -23.99
C SER A 182 12.51 4.78 -22.84
N GLY A 183 11.55 5.68 -23.09
CA GLY A 183 10.51 6.00 -22.14
C GLY A 183 9.53 4.86 -21.87
N LEU A 184 9.09 4.14 -22.90
CA LEU A 184 8.24 2.96 -22.74
C LEU A 184 8.94 1.87 -21.93
N ILE A 185 10.23 1.63 -22.19
CA ILE A 185 11.05 0.68 -21.41
C ILE A 185 11.14 1.14 -19.95
N ALA A 186 11.41 2.42 -19.71
CA ALA A 186 11.44 2.97 -18.35
C ALA A 186 10.12 2.78 -17.62
N VAL A 187 8.97 3.06 -18.25
CA VAL A 187 7.64 2.83 -17.67
C VAL A 187 7.41 1.35 -17.40
N LEU A 188 7.78 0.48 -18.36
CA LEU A 188 7.71 -0.96 -18.21
C LEU A 188 8.57 -1.45 -17.03
N LEU A 189 9.63 -0.76 -16.63
CA LEU A 189 10.45 -1.15 -15.47
C LEU A 189 9.90 -0.67 -14.10
N LYS A 190 8.61 -0.29 -14.00
CA LYS A 190 7.93 0.22 -12.79
C LYS A 190 8.51 1.53 -12.25
N GLN A 191 8.51 2.56 -13.08
CA GLN A 191 8.90 3.89 -12.67
C GLN A 191 7.79 4.64 -11.93
N SER A 192 8.15 5.77 -11.30
CA SER A 192 7.17 6.59 -10.60
C SER A 192 6.05 7.08 -11.55
N PRO A 193 4.84 7.34 -11.04
CA PRO A 193 3.75 7.93 -11.84
C PRO A 193 4.16 9.22 -12.54
N ALA A 194 5.08 9.99 -11.92
CA ALA A 194 5.63 11.21 -12.49
C ALA A 194 6.41 10.95 -13.79
N VAL A 195 7.22 9.88 -13.85
CA VAL A 195 7.93 9.49 -15.09
C VAL A 195 6.95 9.07 -16.19
N SER A 196 5.89 8.34 -15.84
CA SER A 196 4.85 7.95 -16.80
C SER A 196 4.14 9.17 -17.39
N MET A 197 3.84 10.16 -16.56
CA MET A 197 3.24 11.43 -17.00
C MET A 197 4.20 12.25 -17.88
N THR A 198 5.49 12.26 -17.55
CA THR A 198 6.53 12.86 -18.40
C THR A 198 6.64 12.16 -19.76
N LEU A 199 6.48 10.83 -19.83
CA LEU A 199 6.45 10.11 -21.10
C LEU A 199 5.25 10.52 -21.95
N VAL A 200 4.04 10.57 -21.38
CA VAL A 200 2.84 10.99 -22.11
C VAL A 200 3.00 12.44 -22.59
N ALA A 201 3.56 13.33 -21.77
CA ALA A 201 3.83 14.71 -22.15
C ALA A 201 4.83 14.79 -23.31
N THR A 202 5.92 14.02 -23.24
CA THR A 202 6.93 13.94 -24.32
C THR A 202 6.32 13.39 -25.60
N ALA A 203 5.48 12.36 -25.50
CA ALA A 203 4.80 11.78 -26.65
C ALA A 203 3.83 12.76 -27.33
N LEU A 204 3.10 13.55 -26.55
CA LEU A 204 2.22 14.60 -27.10
C LEU A 204 3.01 15.68 -27.85
N LEU A 205 4.16 16.11 -27.31
CA LEU A 205 5.02 17.09 -27.98
C LEU A 205 5.58 16.55 -29.30
N LEU A 206 6.21 15.36 -29.27
CA LEU A 206 6.80 14.75 -30.45
C LEU A 206 5.75 14.40 -31.54
N ALA A 207 4.58 13.88 -31.12
CA ALA A 207 3.51 13.57 -32.06
C ALA A 207 2.90 14.83 -32.70
N SER A 208 2.90 15.95 -31.97
CA SER A 208 2.44 17.24 -32.50
C SER A 208 3.45 17.85 -33.47
N ASP A 209 4.77 17.70 -33.23
CA ASP A 209 5.80 18.13 -34.19
C ASP A 209 5.69 17.37 -35.53
N LEU A 210 5.54 16.05 -35.46
CA LEU A 210 5.33 15.20 -36.63
C LEU A 210 4.15 15.67 -37.49
N ALA A 211 3.14 16.27 -36.86
CA ALA A 211 1.95 16.75 -37.53
C ALA A 211 2.19 18.03 -38.36
N TYR A 212 3.23 18.82 -38.04
CA TYR A 212 3.67 19.98 -38.84
C TYR A 212 4.53 19.62 -40.05
N SER A 213 4.96 18.35 -40.17
CA SER A 213 5.72 17.87 -41.33
C SER A 213 4.88 17.63 -42.60
N ASP A 214 3.55 17.76 -42.51
CA ASP A 214 2.62 17.61 -43.63
C ASP A 214 2.13 18.99 -44.12
N ASN A 215 1.82 19.10 -45.41
CA ASN A 215 1.50 20.39 -46.04
C ASN A 215 0.14 20.95 -45.63
N ASP A 216 -0.71 20.15 -45.00
CA ASP A 216 -2.05 20.53 -44.53
C ASP A 216 -2.18 20.14 -43.05
N VAL A 217 -1.88 21.11 -42.18
CA VAL A 217 -1.89 20.95 -40.72
C VAL A 217 -3.31 21.20 -40.19
N PRO A 218 -4.00 20.19 -39.63
CA PRO A 218 -5.33 20.36 -39.06
C PRO A 218 -5.40 21.42 -37.95
N TYR A 219 -6.49 22.18 -37.91
CA TYR A 219 -6.83 23.04 -36.78
C TYR A 219 -6.85 22.24 -35.46
N GLY A 220 -6.09 22.70 -34.47
CA GLY A 220 -6.08 22.15 -33.10
C GLY A 220 -4.81 21.40 -32.68
N ILE A 221 -3.86 21.14 -33.58
CA ILE A 221 -2.56 20.53 -33.21
C ILE A 221 -1.79 21.41 -32.23
N GLU A 222 -1.90 22.73 -32.35
CA GLU A 222 -1.34 23.71 -31.41
C GLU A 222 -1.87 23.51 -29.98
N ALA A 223 -3.18 23.28 -29.83
CA ALA A 223 -3.79 23.00 -28.54
C ALA A 223 -3.19 21.73 -27.89
N VAL A 224 -2.92 20.72 -28.72
CA VAL A 224 -2.30 19.45 -28.27
C VAL A 224 -0.86 19.68 -27.84
N TRP A 225 -0.09 20.46 -28.59
CA TRP A 225 1.28 20.86 -28.24
C TRP A 225 1.32 21.57 -26.88
N MET A 226 0.48 22.58 -26.70
CA MET A 226 0.37 23.33 -25.44
C MET A 226 -0.11 22.44 -24.29
N PHE A 227 -1.03 21.52 -24.54
CA PHE A 227 -1.44 20.53 -23.54
C PHE A 227 -0.29 19.60 -23.13
N GLY A 228 0.57 19.20 -24.08
CA GLY A 228 1.80 18.45 -23.79
C GLY A 228 2.74 19.19 -22.85
N GLN A 229 2.96 20.49 -23.08
CA GLN A 229 3.76 21.34 -22.20
C GLN A 229 3.12 21.53 -20.80
N LEU A 230 1.80 21.69 -20.72
CA LEU A 230 1.07 21.73 -19.45
C LEU A 230 1.25 20.42 -18.67
N LEU A 231 1.09 19.29 -19.35
CA LEU A 231 1.24 17.96 -18.77
C LEU A 231 2.69 17.73 -18.27
N MET A 232 3.68 18.26 -18.99
CA MET A 232 5.08 18.26 -18.59
C MET A 232 5.29 19.03 -17.27
N LEU A 233 4.76 20.26 -17.19
CA LEU A 233 4.82 21.06 -15.96
C LEU A 233 4.13 20.34 -14.79
N ALA A 234 2.95 19.76 -15.02
CA ALA A 234 2.24 19.01 -14.01
C ALA A 234 3.01 17.75 -13.56
N ALA A 235 3.69 17.05 -14.46
CA ALA A 235 4.55 15.91 -14.12
C ALA A 235 5.70 16.31 -13.19
N LEU A 236 6.34 17.47 -13.44
CA LEU A 236 7.41 18.01 -12.61
C LEU A 236 6.96 18.30 -11.16
N THR A 237 5.69 18.67 -10.96
CA THR A 237 5.14 18.86 -9.60
C THR A 237 5.18 17.56 -8.79
N GLN A 238 4.94 16.40 -9.43
CA GLN A 238 4.87 15.11 -8.75
C GLN A 238 6.23 14.60 -8.30
N PHE A 239 7.31 14.93 -9.02
CA PHE A 239 8.68 14.60 -8.62
C PHE A 239 9.12 15.28 -7.32
N SER A 240 8.53 16.43 -6.98
CA SER A 240 8.87 17.17 -5.76
C SER A 240 8.27 16.54 -4.48
N GLY A 241 7.24 15.69 -4.63
CA GLY A 241 6.48 15.05 -3.56
C GLY A 241 6.93 13.62 -3.19
N THR A 242 7.78 12.97 -3.96
CA THR A 242 8.25 11.59 -3.65
C THR A 242 9.14 11.58 -2.40
N PRO A 243 8.74 10.90 -1.30
CA PRO A 243 9.53 10.87 -0.07
C PRO A 243 10.88 10.18 -0.29
N GLN A 244 11.90 10.68 0.41
CA GLN A 244 13.20 10.04 0.56
C GLN A 244 12.96 8.74 1.35
N LYS A 245 12.77 7.61 0.67
CA LYS A 245 12.91 6.32 1.32
C LYS A 245 14.39 6.14 1.58
N THR A 246 14.80 6.45 2.80
CA THR A 246 16.08 6.06 3.39
C THR A 246 16.33 4.60 3.04
N GLU A 247 17.51 4.27 2.52
CA GLU A 247 17.94 2.94 2.07
C GLU A 247 17.97 1.85 3.16
N SER A 248 17.41 2.11 4.35
CA SER A 248 17.27 1.12 5.42
C SER A 248 15.89 0.46 5.37
N GLY A 249 15.74 -0.61 4.57
CA GLY A 249 14.61 -1.53 4.72
C GLY A 249 13.85 -1.94 3.44
N GLN A 250 14.43 -1.80 2.25
CA GLN A 250 13.86 -2.46 1.07
C GLN A 250 14.31 -3.92 1.03
N GLU A 251 13.40 -4.84 1.40
CA GLU A 251 13.60 -6.28 1.26
C GLU A 251 14.09 -6.65 -0.15
N PRO A 252 15.08 -7.57 -0.26
CA PRO A 252 15.62 -8.00 -1.54
C PRO A 252 14.62 -8.91 -2.25
N GLY A 253 14.29 -8.59 -3.52
CA GLY A 253 13.49 -9.45 -4.39
C GLY A 253 12.10 -8.94 -4.74
N LYS A 254 11.98 -7.71 -5.26
CA LYS A 254 10.76 -7.26 -5.96
C LYS A 254 10.72 -7.80 -7.39
N GLY A 255 10.59 -9.11 -7.54
CA GLY A 255 10.25 -9.73 -8.82
C GLY A 255 8.79 -9.39 -9.19
N ARG A 256 8.57 -9.01 -10.45
CA ARG A 256 7.23 -9.00 -11.06
C ARG A 256 6.61 -10.39 -10.96
N SER A 257 5.29 -10.49 -10.70
CA SER A 257 4.62 -11.79 -10.82
C SER A 257 4.67 -12.24 -12.29
N GLY A 258 4.74 -13.54 -12.57
CA GLY A 258 4.74 -14.04 -13.96
C GLY A 258 3.54 -13.59 -14.80
N LEU A 259 2.45 -13.18 -14.14
CA LEU A 259 1.23 -12.61 -14.73
C LEU A 259 1.44 -11.23 -15.36
N SER A 260 2.37 -10.42 -14.86
CA SER A 260 2.67 -9.11 -15.45
C SER A 260 3.19 -9.24 -16.88
N ALA A 261 3.91 -10.32 -17.17
CA ALA A 261 4.45 -10.54 -18.50
C ALA A 261 3.40 -11.05 -19.49
N LEU A 262 2.34 -11.72 -19.02
CA LEU A 262 1.20 -12.13 -19.84
C LEU A 262 0.34 -10.92 -20.23
N LEU A 263 0.16 -9.97 -19.31
CA LEU A 263 -0.51 -8.68 -19.59
C LEU A 263 0.31 -7.78 -20.52
N ILE A 264 1.63 -7.80 -20.37
CA ILE A 264 2.54 -7.14 -21.33
C ILE A 264 2.52 -7.86 -22.70
N LEU A 265 2.19 -9.14 -22.77
CA LEU A 265 1.94 -9.84 -24.05
C LEU A 265 0.65 -9.36 -24.73
N LEU A 266 -0.33 -8.92 -23.93
CA LEU A 266 -1.56 -8.26 -24.40
C LEU A 266 -1.27 -6.88 -25.01
N SER A 267 -0.21 -6.19 -24.58
CA SER A 267 0.32 -4.97 -25.21
C SER A 267 0.65 -5.13 -26.69
N LEU A 268 1.03 -6.35 -27.09
CA LEU A 268 1.28 -6.70 -28.48
C LEU A 268 0.00 -6.68 -29.33
N GLY A 269 -1.15 -6.96 -28.71
CA GLY A 269 -2.47 -6.74 -29.30
C GLY A 269 -2.74 -5.26 -29.59
N GLY A 270 -2.19 -4.34 -28.78
CA GLY A 270 -2.23 -2.91 -29.05
C GLY A 270 -1.40 -2.50 -30.28
N LEU A 271 -0.28 -3.18 -30.54
CA LEU A 271 0.51 -2.99 -31.77
C LEU A 271 -0.29 -3.41 -33.02
N LEU A 272 -1.09 -4.48 -32.92
CA LEU A 272 -2.03 -4.90 -33.96
C LEU A 272 -3.22 -3.92 -34.10
N LEU A 273 -3.66 -3.29 -33.00
CA LEU A 273 -4.73 -2.29 -33.02
C LEU A 273 -4.25 -0.92 -33.58
N ALA A 274 -2.96 -0.60 -33.48
CA ALA A 274 -2.38 0.56 -34.16
C ALA A 274 -2.49 0.44 -35.70
N VAL A 275 -2.43 -0.78 -36.22
CA VAL A 275 -2.74 -1.06 -37.64
C VAL A 275 -4.22 -0.78 -37.94
N ALA A 276 -5.12 -1.00 -36.98
CA ALA A 276 -6.54 -0.67 -37.09
C ALA A 276 -6.79 0.85 -37.25
N VAL A 277 -5.98 1.70 -36.61
CA VAL A 277 -6.02 3.17 -36.79
C VAL A 277 -5.74 3.55 -38.24
N GLY A 278 -4.89 2.78 -38.95
CA GLY A 278 -4.62 2.98 -40.38
C GLY A 278 -5.86 2.86 -41.27
N PHE A 279 -6.84 2.05 -40.87
CA PHE A 279 -8.10 1.85 -41.59
C PHE A 279 -9.17 2.90 -41.28
N LEU A 280 -8.97 3.75 -40.26
CA LEU A 280 -9.91 4.83 -39.97
C LEU A 280 -9.88 5.89 -41.09
N PRO A 281 -11.04 6.40 -41.53
CA PRO A 281 -11.13 7.43 -42.56
C PRO A 281 -10.85 8.82 -41.97
N ILE A 282 -9.64 9.02 -41.45
CA ILE A 282 -9.18 10.27 -40.82
C ILE A 282 -8.02 10.84 -41.65
N HIS A 283 -7.81 12.16 -41.59
CA HIS A 283 -6.66 12.84 -42.21
C HIS A 283 -5.33 12.13 -41.92
N ARG A 284 -4.41 12.15 -42.88
CA ARG A 284 -3.14 11.41 -42.82
C ARG A 284 -2.32 11.76 -41.57
N VAL A 285 -2.25 13.04 -41.24
CA VAL A 285 -1.62 13.59 -40.03
C VAL A 285 -2.17 12.96 -38.75
N TRP A 286 -3.50 12.92 -38.61
CA TRP A 286 -4.16 12.37 -37.43
C TRP A 286 -3.93 10.86 -37.29
N LYS A 287 -3.71 10.12 -38.39
CA LYS A 287 -3.41 8.67 -38.31
C LYS A 287 -2.10 8.40 -37.59
N SER A 288 -1.04 9.12 -37.95
CA SER A 288 0.27 8.99 -37.30
C SER A 288 0.23 9.46 -35.85
N PHE A 289 -0.42 10.60 -35.63
CA PHE A 289 -0.64 11.16 -34.29
C PHE A 289 -1.35 10.16 -33.36
N TYR A 290 -2.51 9.64 -33.77
CA TYR A 290 -3.27 8.69 -32.96
C TYR A 290 -2.56 7.34 -32.82
N GLY A 291 -1.78 6.91 -33.81
CA GLY A 291 -0.99 5.68 -33.71
C GLY A 291 0.03 5.73 -32.57
N VAL A 292 0.83 6.80 -32.50
CA VAL A 292 1.83 6.97 -31.43
C VAL A 292 1.16 7.11 -30.06
N LEU A 293 0.15 7.98 -29.97
CA LEU A 293 -0.55 8.24 -28.70
C LEU A 293 -1.28 6.99 -28.19
N PHE A 294 -1.90 6.22 -29.09
CA PHE A 294 -2.59 4.99 -28.74
C PHE A 294 -1.63 3.95 -28.15
N VAL A 295 -0.45 3.74 -28.78
CA VAL A 295 0.56 2.81 -28.28
C VAL A 295 1.05 3.25 -26.89
N VAL A 296 1.39 4.52 -26.71
CA VAL A 296 1.86 5.04 -25.42
C VAL A 296 0.78 4.92 -24.35
N ALA A 297 -0.45 5.33 -24.64
CA ALA A 297 -1.57 5.25 -23.71
C ALA A 297 -1.87 3.80 -23.31
N LEU A 298 -1.90 2.88 -24.27
CA LEU A 298 -2.17 1.47 -24.01
C LEU A 298 -1.11 0.85 -23.11
N VAL A 299 0.18 1.07 -23.41
CA VAL A 299 1.28 0.56 -22.57
C VAL A 299 1.23 1.15 -21.15
N VAL A 300 0.97 2.45 -21.02
CA VAL A 300 0.87 3.11 -19.70
C VAL A 300 -0.32 2.55 -18.90
N ILE A 301 -1.48 2.39 -19.53
CA ILE A 301 -2.69 1.82 -18.89
C ILE A 301 -2.44 0.39 -18.46
N GLU A 302 -1.84 -0.44 -19.30
CA GLU A 302 -1.55 -1.84 -18.98
C GLU A 302 -0.54 -1.98 -17.85
N VAL A 303 0.53 -1.18 -17.86
CA VAL A 303 1.51 -1.16 -16.76
C VAL A 303 0.84 -0.75 -15.46
N TRP A 304 0.01 0.29 -15.50
CA TRP A 304 -0.74 0.76 -14.33
C TRP A 304 -1.67 -0.33 -13.77
N LEU A 305 -2.44 -1.00 -14.64
CA LEU A 305 -3.34 -2.08 -14.27
C LEU A 305 -2.56 -3.27 -13.66
N THR A 306 -1.43 -3.60 -14.28
CA THR A 306 -0.57 -4.70 -13.85
C THR A 306 0.05 -4.44 -12.48
N ASP A 307 0.54 -3.23 -12.25
CA ASP A 307 1.12 -2.85 -10.96
C ASP A 307 0.08 -2.90 -9.85
N ARG A 308 -1.15 -2.46 -10.14
CA ARG A 308 -2.27 -2.54 -9.22
C ARG A 308 -2.63 -3.98 -8.85
N PHE A 309 -2.62 -4.88 -9.84
CA PHE A 309 -2.90 -6.29 -9.61
C PHE A 309 -1.78 -6.96 -8.80
N ASP A 310 -0.52 -6.69 -9.12
CA ASP A 310 0.65 -7.21 -8.39
C ASP A 310 0.63 -6.85 -6.89
N GLU A 311 0.26 -5.62 -6.54
CA GLU A 311 0.11 -5.18 -5.14
C GLU A 311 -0.99 -5.96 -4.43
N THR A 312 -2.12 -6.16 -5.10
CA THR A 312 -3.27 -6.89 -4.58
C THR A 312 -2.95 -8.37 -4.32
N VAL A 313 -2.28 -9.03 -5.27
CA VAL A 313 -1.83 -10.43 -5.13
C VAL A 313 -0.81 -10.57 -4.00
N ARG A 314 0.11 -9.61 -3.86
CA ARG A 314 1.10 -9.62 -2.78
C ARG A 314 0.43 -9.49 -1.41
N TYR A 315 -0.54 -8.59 -1.30
CA TYR A 315 -1.36 -8.46 -0.09
C TYR A 315 -2.07 -9.77 0.23
N LEU A 316 -2.73 -10.40 -0.75
CA LEU A 316 -3.40 -11.70 -0.56
C LEU A 316 -2.45 -12.78 -0.02
N LYS A 317 -1.24 -12.87 -0.57
CA LYS A 317 -0.21 -13.83 -0.12
C LYS A 317 0.27 -13.54 1.31
N SER A 318 0.44 -12.26 1.65
CA SER A 318 0.81 -11.85 3.01
C SER A 318 -0.33 -12.13 3.99
N HIS A 319 -1.55 -11.75 3.64
CA HIS A 319 -2.76 -11.93 4.46
C HIS A 319 -2.99 -13.42 4.78
N THR A 320 -2.96 -14.29 3.78
CA THR A 320 -3.07 -15.75 3.98
C THR A 320 -1.94 -16.31 4.87
N LYS A 321 -0.70 -15.86 4.68
CA LYS A 321 0.44 -16.26 5.54
C LYS A 321 0.29 -15.78 6.98
N HIS A 322 -0.20 -14.56 7.20
CA HIS A 322 -0.49 -14.02 8.52
C HIS A 322 -1.61 -14.80 9.21
N LEU A 323 -2.67 -15.12 8.47
CA LEU A 323 -3.79 -15.90 8.96
C LEU A 323 -3.34 -17.31 9.41
N LEU A 324 -2.47 -17.97 8.64
CA LEU A 324 -1.85 -19.25 9.01
C LEU A 324 -0.95 -19.13 10.26
N ARG A 325 -0.11 -18.09 10.32
CA ARG A 325 0.84 -17.88 11.42
C ARG A 325 0.14 -17.52 12.74
N ASN A 326 -0.95 -16.78 12.66
CA ASN A 326 -1.73 -16.32 13.81
C ASN A 326 -2.86 -17.30 14.17
N ARG A 327 -2.69 -18.61 13.95
CA ARG A 327 -3.67 -19.64 14.34
C ARG A 327 -5.11 -19.34 13.86
N LEU A 328 -5.24 -18.92 12.59
CA LEU A 328 -6.52 -18.60 11.95
C LEU A 328 -7.25 -17.38 12.52
N THR A 329 -6.54 -16.47 13.20
CA THR A 329 -7.06 -15.13 13.52
C THR A 329 -6.41 -14.09 12.62
N GLY A 330 -7.21 -13.44 11.78
CA GLY A 330 -6.79 -12.37 10.88
C GLY A 330 -7.42 -11.03 11.26
N GLU A 331 -6.73 -9.94 10.93
CA GLU A 331 -7.32 -8.60 10.91
C GLU A 331 -8.21 -8.43 9.67
N GLU A 332 -9.27 -7.63 9.76
CA GLU A 332 -10.14 -7.38 8.62
C GLU A 332 -9.37 -6.76 7.44
N TRP A 333 -9.44 -7.37 6.26
CA TRP A 333 -8.74 -6.84 5.07
C TRP A 333 -9.19 -5.43 4.68
N ARG A 334 -10.36 -4.98 5.15
CA ARG A 334 -10.90 -3.64 4.94
C ARG A 334 -10.10 -2.54 5.65
N THR A 335 -9.29 -2.88 6.66
CA THR A 335 -8.37 -1.94 7.32
C THR A 335 -7.07 -1.72 6.55
N ALA A 336 -6.85 -2.48 5.46
CA ALA A 336 -5.73 -2.23 4.56
C ALA A 336 -5.82 -0.85 3.91
N ASP A 337 -4.71 -0.37 3.36
CA ASP A 337 -4.65 0.89 2.62
C ASP A 337 -5.84 1.00 1.64
N THR A 338 -6.51 2.15 1.64
CA THR A 338 -7.61 2.55 0.74
C THR A 338 -7.42 2.10 -0.70
N ARG A 339 -6.18 2.12 -1.18
CA ARG A 339 -5.79 1.64 -2.51
C ARG A 339 -6.02 0.13 -2.65
N ILE A 340 -5.52 -0.66 -1.73
CA ILE A 340 -5.60 -2.12 -1.77
C ILE A 340 -7.04 -2.59 -1.55
N SER A 341 -7.75 -1.97 -0.59
CA SER A 341 -9.14 -2.34 -0.30
C SER A 341 -10.08 -2.07 -1.49
N ALA A 342 -9.93 -0.93 -2.18
CA ALA A 342 -10.69 -0.63 -3.40
C ALA A 342 -10.39 -1.64 -4.53
N ALA A 343 -9.13 -2.06 -4.69
CA ALA A 343 -8.74 -3.06 -5.68
C ALA A 343 -9.38 -4.42 -5.39
N LEU A 344 -9.33 -4.86 -4.12
CA LEU A 344 -9.93 -6.11 -3.66
C LEU A 344 -11.46 -6.12 -3.87
N GLN A 345 -12.13 -4.99 -3.64
CA GLN A 345 -13.57 -4.86 -3.92
C GLN A 345 -13.88 -4.97 -5.41
N SER A 346 -13.20 -4.16 -6.24
CA SER A 346 -13.46 -4.10 -7.69
C SER A 346 -13.17 -5.41 -8.43
N THR A 347 -12.20 -6.19 -7.94
CA THR A 347 -11.81 -7.48 -8.55
C THR A 347 -12.62 -8.67 -8.01
N GLY A 348 -13.43 -8.48 -6.97
CA GLY A 348 -14.14 -9.57 -6.28
C GLY A 348 -13.28 -10.42 -5.33
N LEU A 349 -11.96 -10.16 -5.27
CA LEU A 349 -11.03 -10.85 -4.37
C LEU A 349 -11.34 -10.59 -2.88
N GLY A 350 -11.99 -9.47 -2.55
CA GLY A 350 -12.48 -9.19 -1.20
C GLY A 350 -13.53 -10.19 -0.72
N ALA A 351 -14.43 -10.64 -1.61
CA ALA A 351 -15.42 -11.66 -1.27
C ALA A 351 -14.76 -13.04 -1.04
N TYR A 352 -13.68 -13.34 -1.79
CA TYR A 352 -12.87 -14.52 -1.55
C TYR A 352 -12.18 -14.47 -0.17
N LEU A 353 -11.65 -13.31 0.23
CA LEU A 353 -11.07 -13.12 1.56
C LEU A 353 -12.13 -13.28 2.66
N ASP A 354 -13.33 -12.72 2.49
CA ASP A 354 -14.42 -12.89 3.44
C ASP A 354 -14.81 -14.39 3.58
N PHE A 355 -14.87 -15.12 2.45
CA PHE A 355 -15.11 -16.56 2.45
C PHE A 355 -13.97 -17.35 3.12
N LEU A 356 -12.72 -16.97 2.87
CA LEU A 356 -11.54 -17.56 3.49
C LEU A 356 -11.58 -17.37 5.01
N ASP A 357 -11.85 -16.16 5.49
CA ASP A 357 -11.96 -15.83 6.92
C ASP A 357 -13.12 -16.57 7.58
N ALA A 358 -14.26 -16.68 6.92
CA ALA A 358 -15.40 -17.46 7.39
C ALA A 358 -15.04 -18.96 7.48
N SER A 359 -14.37 -19.50 6.46
CA SER A 359 -13.92 -20.88 6.42
C SER A 359 -12.85 -21.17 7.47
N ALA A 360 -11.92 -20.25 7.69
CA ALA A 360 -10.90 -20.33 8.72
C ALA A 360 -11.51 -20.31 10.14
N ARG A 361 -12.48 -19.42 10.40
CA ARG A 361 -13.25 -19.40 11.65
C ARG A 361 -14.01 -20.70 11.88
N ARG A 362 -14.65 -21.24 10.82
CA ARG A 362 -15.35 -22.51 10.87
C ARG A 362 -14.40 -23.68 11.14
N LEU A 363 -13.26 -23.73 10.46
CA LEU A 363 -12.22 -24.74 10.68
C LEU A 363 -11.66 -24.68 12.10
N LYS A 364 -11.43 -23.47 12.63
CA LYS A 364 -11.04 -23.26 14.04
C LYS A 364 -12.11 -23.78 15.00
N LYS A 365 -13.40 -23.53 14.72
CA LYS A 365 -14.53 -23.97 15.55
C LYS A 365 -14.77 -25.48 15.51
N ASP A 366 -14.60 -26.09 14.34
CA ASP A 366 -15.07 -27.44 14.02
C ASP A 366 -13.94 -28.49 14.08
N VAL A 367 -12.68 -28.12 13.84
CA VAL A 367 -11.57 -29.09 13.63
C VAL A 367 -10.35 -28.84 14.55
N ILE A 368 -9.99 -27.59 14.85
CA ILE A 368 -8.74 -27.27 15.57
C ILE A 368 -9.02 -26.90 17.04
N PHE A 369 -9.11 -27.94 17.87
CA PHE A 369 -8.98 -27.98 19.34
C PHE A 369 -10.06 -27.35 20.24
N LEU A 370 -10.41 -28.15 21.25
CA LEU A 370 -10.62 -27.81 22.67
C LEU A 370 -9.79 -26.59 23.13
N GLY A 371 -10.19 -25.38 22.76
CA GLY A 371 -9.66 -24.16 23.36
C GLY A 371 -10.27 -23.93 24.75
N PRO A 372 -9.56 -23.27 25.68
CA PRO A 372 -10.12 -22.92 27.01
C PRO A 372 -11.45 -22.18 26.88
N GLU A 373 -11.66 -21.43 25.80
CA GLU A 373 -12.90 -20.70 25.46
C GLU A 373 -14.16 -21.58 25.36
N LYS A 374 -14.02 -22.89 25.05
CA LYS A 374 -15.15 -23.85 25.01
C LYS A 374 -15.33 -24.60 26.32
N LEU A 375 -14.28 -24.75 27.13
CA LEU A 375 -14.39 -25.31 28.48
C LEU A 375 -15.02 -24.29 29.43
N PHE A 376 -14.81 -23.00 29.16
CA PHE A 376 -14.93 -21.96 30.15
C PHE A 376 -15.36 -20.63 29.50
N PRO A 377 -16.59 -20.13 29.75
CA PRO A 377 -17.04 -18.85 29.21
C PRO A 377 -16.17 -17.70 29.73
N ALA A 378 -16.03 -16.65 28.90
CA ALA A 378 -15.30 -15.43 29.26
C ALA A 378 -15.83 -14.84 30.58
N SER A 379 -14.93 -14.32 31.43
CA SER A 379 -15.31 -13.70 32.69
C SER A 379 -16.21 -12.49 32.42
N VAL A 380 -17.37 -12.46 33.08
CA VAL A 380 -18.22 -11.26 33.10
C VAL A 380 -17.48 -10.25 33.98
N THR A 381 -17.02 -9.16 33.36
CA THR A 381 -16.49 -8.01 34.08
C THR A 381 -17.67 -7.07 34.33
N ASP A 382 -18.30 -7.20 35.49
CA ASP A 382 -19.30 -6.21 35.91
C ASP A 382 -18.60 -4.89 36.23
N ASN A 383 -18.89 -3.91 35.39
CA ASN A 383 -18.35 -2.55 35.41
C ASN A 383 -19.24 -1.64 36.29
N ASP A 384 -19.50 -2.03 37.54
CA ASP A 384 -20.27 -1.20 38.47
C ASP A 384 -19.56 -0.96 39.81
N GLY A 385 -19.60 0.29 40.26
CA GLY A 385 -18.74 0.93 41.27
C GLY A 385 -18.99 0.53 42.73
N SER A 386 -19.55 -0.65 43.00
CA SER A 386 -19.70 -1.22 44.33
C SER A 386 -19.60 -2.74 44.26
N ARG A 387 -18.38 -3.25 44.01
CA ARG A 387 -18.14 -4.70 43.97
C ARG A 387 -18.23 -5.26 45.38
N THR A 388 -19.28 -6.04 45.65
CA THR A 388 -19.37 -6.86 46.86
C THR A 388 -18.27 -7.92 46.79
N ARG A 389 -17.45 -8.04 47.85
CA ARG A 389 -16.39 -9.06 47.90
C ARG A 389 -17.00 -10.45 47.90
N THR A 390 -16.49 -11.34 47.08
CA THR A 390 -17.03 -12.70 46.93
C THR A 390 -15.99 -13.75 47.29
N CYS A 391 -16.43 -14.82 47.94
CA CYS A 391 -15.62 -15.98 48.29
C CYS A 391 -16.29 -17.26 47.80
N PHE A 392 -15.54 -18.14 47.15
CA PHE A 392 -16.04 -19.45 46.76
C PHE A 392 -15.60 -20.53 47.76
N LEU A 393 -16.56 -21.28 48.29
CA LEU A 393 -16.33 -22.36 49.24
C LEU A 393 -16.26 -23.70 48.49
N VAL A 394 -15.08 -24.31 48.51
CA VAL A 394 -14.79 -25.62 47.92
C VAL A 394 -14.69 -26.64 49.03
N MET A 395 -15.73 -27.44 49.25
CA MET A 395 -15.78 -28.39 50.36
C MET A 395 -16.62 -29.63 50.02
N PRO A 396 -16.36 -30.78 50.66
CA PRO A 396 -17.12 -31.99 50.38
C PRO A 396 -18.53 -31.88 50.99
N PHE A 397 -19.57 -32.07 50.19
CA PHE A 397 -20.98 -31.93 50.62
C PHE A 397 -21.60 -33.21 51.18
N SER A 398 -21.03 -34.39 50.87
CA SER A 398 -21.61 -35.69 51.23
C SER A 398 -21.42 -36.10 52.69
N TYR A 399 -20.61 -35.37 53.47
CA TYR A 399 -20.35 -35.68 54.87
C TYR A 399 -21.32 -34.96 55.81
N ALA A 400 -21.76 -35.65 56.87
CA ALA A 400 -22.70 -35.10 57.85
C ALA A 400 -22.22 -33.80 58.52
N TRP A 401 -20.90 -33.66 58.75
CA TRP A 401 -20.29 -32.49 59.38
C TRP A 401 -20.18 -31.27 58.45
N SER A 402 -20.37 -31.46 57.13
CA SER A 402 -20.13 -30.44 56.11
C SER A 402 -21.02 -29.21 56.30
N SER A 403 -22.29 -29.43 56.66
CA SER A 403 -23.27 -28.36 56.87
C SER A 403 -22.88 -27.43 58.02
N ASP A 404 -22.36 -27.97 59.11
CA ASP A 404 -21.93 -27.18 60.27
C ASP A 404 -20.71 -26.31 59.94
N VAL A 405 -19.72 -26.91 59.26
CA VAL A 405 -18.53 -26.19 58.80
C VAL A 405 -18.90 -25.11 57.78
N HIS A 406 -19.77 -25.42 56.82
CA HIS A 406 -20.23 -24.48 55.82
C HIS A 406 -20.88 -23.25 56.45
N LYS A 407 -21.80 -23.45 57.40
CA LYS A 407 -22.48 -22.37 58.11
C LYS A 407 -21.48 -21.47 58.84
N LEU A 408 -20.54 -22.07 59.56
CA LEU A 408 -19.48 -21.35 60.27
C LEU A 408 -18.60 -20.52 59.33
N LEU A 409 -18.18 -21.10 58.20
CA LEU A 409 -17.39 -20.37 57.19
C LEU A 409 -18.18 -19.22 56.58
N ALA A 410 -19.48 -19.44 56.29
CA ALA A 410 -20.36 -18.40 55.76
C ALA A 410 -20.56 -17.26 56.76
N ASP A 411 -20.76 -17.57 58.05
CA ASP A 411 -20.90 -16.58 59.12
C ASP A 411 -19.59 -15.76 59.30
N ALA A 412 -18.42 -16.40 59.25
CA ALA A 412 -17.12 -15.74 59.29
C ALA A 412 -16.90 -14.80 58.09
N CYS A 413 -17.25 -15.22 56.88
CA CYS A 413 -17.20 -14.38 55.68
C CYS A 413 -18.16 -13.18 55.81
N LYS A 414 -19.39 -13.43 56.28
CA LYS A 414 -20.41 -12.39 56.45
C LYS A 414 -20.01 -11.33 57.46
N ALA A 415 -19.34 -11.70 58.56
CA ALA A 415 -18.80 -10.76 59.54
C ALA A 415 -17.81 -9.74 58.93
N LEU A 416 -17.17 -10.11 57.80
CA LEU A 416 -16.21 -9.28 57.08
C LEU A 416 -16.78 -8.67 55.79
N SER A 417 -18.12 -8.67 55.64
CA SER A 417 -18.80 -8.18 54.43
C SER A 417 -18.35 -8.90 53.14
N VAL A 418 -18.03 -10.19 53.25
CA VAL A 418 -17.73 -11.06 52.11
C VAL A 418 -18.91 -12.00 51.87
N GLN A 419 -19.39 -12.05 50.62
CA GLN A 419 -20.41 -12.99 50.19
C GLN A 419 -19.79 -14.35 49.87
N ALA A 420 -20.04 -15.36 50.70
CA ALA A 420 -19.63 -16.72 50.45
C ALA A 420 -20.65 -17.46 49.57
N VAL A 421 -20.17 -18.22 48.59
CA VAL A 421 -20.98 -19.06 47.69
C VAL A 421 -20.40 -20.47 47.70
N ARG A 422 -21.22 -21.50 47.92
CA ARG A 422 -20.82 -22.91 47.78
C ARG A 422 -21.35 -23.47 46.46
N GLY A 423 -20.62 -24.43 45.86
CA GLY A 423 -20.93 -24.96 44.53
C GLY A 423 -22.32 -25.60 44.36
N ASP A 424 -22.92 -26.11 45.43
CA ASP A 424 -24.28 -26.69 45.44
C ASP A 424 -25.40 -25.66 45.68
N ASP A 425 -25.07 -24.41 46.04
CA ASP A 425 -26.05 -23.31 46.13
C ASP A 425 -26.46 -22.79 44.74
N VAL A 426 -25.71 -23.17 43.69
CA VAL A 426 -25.92 -22.72 42.31
C VAL A 426 -26.73 -23.78 41.55
N PHE A 427 -28.05 -23.63 41.55
CA PHE A 427 -28.97 -24.51 40.81
C PHE A 427 -29.25 -23.96 39.40
N THR A 428 -28.41 -24.31 38.43
CA THR A 428 -28.56 -23.89 37.02
C THR A 428 -28.59 -25.10 36.07
N PRO A 429 -29.32 -25.03 34.94
CA PRO A 429 -29.40 -26.12 33.95
C PRO A 429 -28.14 -26.24 33.06
N THR A 430 -27.03 -25.65 33.49
CA THR A 430 -25.73 -25.62 32.81
C THR A 430 -24.84 -26.76 33.27
N ASP A 431 -23.78 -27.04 32.50
CA ASP A 431 -22.77 -28.03 32.87
C ASP A 431 -22.10 -27.61 34.20
N ILE A 432 -22.04 -28.53 35.16
CA ILE A 432 -21.51 -28.31 36.52
C ILE A 432 -20.10 -27.69 36.46
N LEU A 433 -19.26 -28.12 35.52
CA LEU A 433 -17.91 -27.57 35.36
C LEU A 433 -17.90 -26.11 34.90
N VAL A 434 -18.89 -25.69 34.11
CA VAL A 434 -19.05 -24.31 33.65
C VAL A 434 -19.44 -23.41 34.81
N ASP A 435 -20.30 -23.89 35.70
CA ASP A 435 -20.77 -23.12 36.86
C ASP A 435 -19.69 -23.00 37.94
N ILE A 436 -18.94 -24.08 38.18
CA ILE A 436 -17.72 -24.06 39.03
C ILE A 436 -16.72 -23.05 38.46
N TRP A 437 -16.46 -23.09 37.14
CA TRP A 437 -15.52 -22.15 36.53
C TRP A 437 -15.94 -20.70 36.68
N ARG A 438 -17.21 -20.38 36.40
CA ARG A 438 -17.73 -19.01 36.59
C ARG A 438 -17.58 -18.59 38.04
N SER A 439 -17.95 -19.45 38.98
CA SER A 439 -17.87 -19.14 40.41
C SER A 439 -16.43 -18.88 40.87
N LEU A 440 -15.48 -19.71 40.43
CA LEU A 440 -14.05 -19.51 40.69
C LEU A 440 -13.52 -18.22 40.05
N ASN A 441 -13.98 -17.86 38.85
CA ASN A 441 -13.53 -16.63 38.18
C ASN A 441 -14.10 -15.37 38.86
N MET A 442 -15.36 -15.41 39.28
CA MET A 442 -16.02 -14.30 39.96
C MET A 442 -15.49 -14.09 41.38
N ALA A 443 -15.17 -15.16 42.10
CA ALA A 443 -14.67 -15.11 43.46
C ALA A 443 -13.35 -14.33 43.58
N ASP A 444 -13.26 -13.48 44.60
CA ASP A 444 -12.04 -12.73 44.89
C ASP A 444 -11.00 -13.61 45.62
N PHE A 445 -11.45 -14.60 46.39
CA PHE A 445 -10.62 -15.66 46.98
C PHE A 445 -11.42 -16.95 47.21
N VAL A 446 -10.73 -18.04 47.54
CA VAL A 446 -11.31 -19.38 47.73
C VAL A 446 -10.99 -19.89 49.13
N ILE A 447 -11.96 -20.55 49.77
CA ILE A 447 -11.71 -21.37 50.97
C ILE A 447 -11.93 -22.83 50.58
N ALA A 448 -10.92 -23.67 50.75
CA ALA A 448 -10.94 -25.07 50.37
C ALA A 448 -10.79 -25.99 51.59
N ASP A 449 -11.82 -26.79 51.87
CA ASP A 449 -11.79 -27.84 52.89
C ASP A 449 -11.41 -29.20 52.28
N ILE A 450 -10.14 -29.57 52.44
CA ILE A 450 -9.57 -30.78 51.82
C ILE A 450 -9.76 -32.05 52.68
N THR A 451 -10.56 -31.97 53.75
CA THR A 451 -10.83 -33.11 54.65
C THR A 451 -11.33 -34.32 53.88
N GLY A 452 -10.78 -35.51 54.18
CA GLY A 452 -11.12 -36.77 53.53
C GLY A 452 -10.62 -36.91 52.08
N ARG A 453 -9.78 -36.00 51.58
CA ARG A 453 -9.14 -36.06 50.25
C ARG A 453 -10.14 -36.20 49.11
N ASN A 454 -11.25 -35.45 49.18
CA ASN A 454 -12.29 -35.50 48.15
C ASN A 454 -11.72 -35.12 46.77
N PRO A 455 -11.83 -35.98 45.73
CA PRO A 455 -11.25 -35.72 44.41
C PRO A 455 -11.78 -34.45 43.74
N ASN A 456 -13.06 -34.12 43.93
CA ASN A 456 -13.67 -32.93 43.33
C ASN A 456 -13.11 -31.65 43.97
N VAL A 457 -12.99 -31.63 45.29
CA VAL A 457 -12.37 -30.52 46.03
C VAL A 457 -10.93 -30.29 45.57
N LEU A 458 -10.14 -31.35 45.43
CA LEU A 458 -8.75 -31.24 44.97
C LEU A 458 -8.67 -30.75 43.51
N TYR A 459 -9.61 -31.17 42.66
CA TYR A 459 -9.71 -30.71 41.28
C TYR A 459 -10.05 -29.22 41.20
N GLU A 460 -11.07 -28.76 41.93
CA GLU A 460 -11.47 -27.35 42.02
C GLU A 460 -10.36 -26.47 42.61
N LEU A 461 -9.66 -26.97 43.63
CA LEU A 461 -8.47 -26.32 44.19
C LEU A 461 -7.34 -26.17 43.16
N GLY A 462 -7.12 -27.19 42.32
CA GLY A 462 -6.17 -27.13 41.21
C GLY A 462 -6.52 -26.05 40.18
N ILE A 463 -7.81 -25.90 39.85
CA ILE A 463 -8.30 -24.83 38.97
C ILE A 463 -8.10 -23.46 39.64
N ALA A 464 -8.45 -23.31 40.92
CA ALA A 464 -8.25 -22.07 41.67
C ALA A 464 -6.78 -21.62 41.68
N HIS A 465 -5.85 -22.56 41.89
CA HIS A 465 -4.41 -22.29 41.80
C HIS A 465 -3.97 -21.87 40.40
N THR A 466 -4.53 -22.50 39.36
CA THR A 466 -4.23 -22.14 37.96
C THR A 466 -4.71 -20.73 37.63
N LEU A 467 -5.83 -20.30 38.20
CA LEU A 467 -6.38 -18.94 38.10
C LEU A 467 -5.67 -17.93 39.02
N ALA A 468 -4.63 -18.35 39.75
CA ALA A 468 -3.89 -17.54 40.71
C ALA A 468 -4.79 -16.88 41.78
N LYS A 469 -5.90 -17.54 42.14
CA LYS A 469 -6.79 -17.05 43.20
C LYS A 469 -6.09 -17.21 44.57
N PRO A 470 -6.25 -16.25 45.50
CA PRO A 470 -5.86 -16.47 46.89
C PRO A 470 -6.68 -17.63 47.47
N VAL A 471 -6.01 -18.58 48.12
CA VAL A 471 -6.68 -19.76 48.70
C VAL A 471 -6.35 -19.91 50.17
N LEU A 472 -7.39 -20.04 50.99
CA LEU A 472 -7.31 -20.51 52.37
C LEU A 472 -7.63 -22.00 52.42
N ILE A 473 -6.67 -22.82 52.85
CA ILE A 473 -6.85 -24.27 52.93
C ILE A 473 -7.14 -24.66 54.38
N ILE A 474 -8.20 -25.43 54.59
CA ILE A 474 -8.56 -26.01 55.90
C ILE A 474 -8.63 -27.53 55.79
N SER A 475 -8.36 -28.22 56.90
CA SER A 475 -8.51 -29.67 56.98
C SER A 475 -8.77 -30.09 58.42
N ARG A 476 -9.60 -31.11 58.62
CA ARG A 476 -9.79 -31.71 59.95
C ARG A 476 -8.60 -32.56 60.38
N ASN A 477 -7.90 -33.18 59.43
CA ASN A 477 -6.78 -34.07 59.69
C ASN A 477 -5.53 -33.68 58.89
N ALA A 478 -4.36 -33.74 59.54
CA ALA A 478 -3.09 -33.52 58.85
C ALA A 478 -2.79 -34.58 57.77
N GLY A 479 -3.27 -35.83 57.96
CA GLY A 479 -3.10 -36.92 56.99
C GLY A 479 -3.84 -36.73 55.66
N ASP A 480 -4.80 -35.80 55.62
CA ASP A 480 -5.54 -35.47 54.40
C ASP A 480 -4.77 -34.49 53.51
N ILE A 481 -3.68 -33.88 53.99
CA ILE A 481 -2.87 -32.92 53.24
C ILE A 481 -2.00 -33.67 52.23
N PRO A 482 -2.24 -33.54 50.90
CA PRO A 482 -1.37 -34.13 49.88
C PRO A 482 0.02 -33.49 49.91
N ILE A 483 1.03 -34.22 49.45
CA ILE A 483 2.42 -33.74 49.43
C ILE A 483 2.57 -32.42 48.67
N ASP A 484 1.81 -32.23 47.60
CA ASP A 484 1.80 -31.02 46.77
C ASP A 484 1.30 -29.77 47.51
N LEU A 485 0.54 -29.94 48.60
CA LEU A 485 0.03 -28.87 49.46
C LEU A 485 0.81 -28.72 50.78
N SER A 486 1.79 -29.58 51.05
CA SER A 486 2.53 -29.62 52.32
C SER A 486 3.32 -28.34 52.64
N THR A 487 3.70 -27.58 51.61
CA THR A 487 4.41 -26.29 51.75
C THR A 487 3.45 -25.11 51.97
N ARG A 488 2.14 -25.34 51.87
CA ARG A 488 1.10 -24.32 52.08
C ARG A 488 0.66 -24.31 53.54
N ARG A 489 0.22 -23.14 54.02
CA ARG A 489 -0.39 -23.03 55.34
C ARG A 489 -1.79 -23.64 55.29
N VAL A 490 -2.02 -24.70 56.05
CA VAL A 490 -3.32 -25.35 56.21
C VAL A 490 -3.80 -25.14 57.65
N ILE A 491 -5.03 -24.65 57.81
CA ILE A 491 -5.65 -24.54 59.13
C ILE A 491 -6.21 -25.91 59.52
N LEU A 492 -5.65 -26.49 60.58
CA LEU A 492 -6.19 -27.70 61.18
C LEU A 492 -7.28 -27.36 62.19
N TYR A 493 -8.43 -28.02 62.06
CA TYR A 493 -9.57 -27.89 62.97
C TYR A 493 -10.05 -29.25 63.49
N GLY A 494 -10.94 -29.26 64.48
CA GLY A 494 -11.47 -30.50 65.04
C GLY A 494 -10.50 -31.27 65.95
N GLN A 495 -9.36 -30.68 66.32
CA GLN A 495 -8.37 -31.29 67.21
C GLN A 495 -8.82 -31.33 68.69
N ASN A 496 -9.78 -30.47 69.06
CA ASN A 496 -10.39 -30.42 70.38
C ASN A 496 -11.91 -30.53 70.24
N GLU A 497 -12.50 -31.67 70.63
CA GLU A 497 -13.90 -31.99 70.35
C GLU A 497 -14.91 -31.01 70.99
N GLU A 498 -14.57 -30.40 72.13
CA GLU A 498 -15.50 -29.53 72.87
C GLU A 498 -15.55 -28.10 72.34
N ASN A 499 -14.52 -27.62 71.62
CA ASN A 499 -14.42 -26.19 71.24
C ASN A 499 -13.87 -25.95 69.82
N TRP A 500 -13.94 -26.93 68.93
CA TRP A 500 -13.39 -26.79 67.58
C TRP A 500 -14.09 -25.73 66.73
N GLN A 501 -15.37 -25.44 66.99
CA GLN A 501 -16.14 -24.44 66.25
C GLN A 501 -15.59 -23.04 66.51
N ALA A 502 -15.50 -22.61 67.77
CA ALA A 502 -14.99 -21.28 68.10
C ALA A 502 -13.52 -21.10 67.67
N ASP A 503 -12.71 -22.16 67.77
CA ASP A 503 -11.32 -22.14 67.31
C ASP A 503 -11.20 -21.99 65.78
N LEU A 504 -12.01 -22.73 65.01
CA LEU A 504 -12.06 -22.62 63.56
C LEU A 504 -12.54 -21.23 63.13
N GLU A 505 -13.62 -20.72 63.75
CA GLU A 505 -14.19 -19.41 63.45
C GLU A 505 -13.16 -18.31 63.67
N LEU A 506 -12.45 -18.34 64.80
CA LEU A 506 -11.39 -17.38 65.12
C LEU A 506 -10.26 -17.41 64.07
N LYS A 507 -9.73 -18.61 63.77
CA LYS A 507 -8.60 -18.78 62.84
C LYS A 507 -8.97 -18.39 61.42
N VAL A 508 -10.17 -18.78 60.95
CA VAL A 508 -10.66 -18.45 59.61
C VAL A 508 -10.95 -16.96 59.50
N THR A 509 -11.59 -16.34 60.49
CA THR A 509 -11.87 -14.89 60.47
C THR A 509 -10.57 -14.08 60.39
N GLN A 510 -9.54 -14.46 61.16
CA GLN A 510 -8.22 -13.84 61.08
C GLN A 510 -7.57 -14.03 59.70
N ALA A 511 -7.64 -15.24 59.15
CA ALA A 511 -7.08 -15.55 57.85
C ALA A 511 -7.79 -14.80 56.71
N ILE A 512 -9.12 -14.70 56.74
CA ILE A 512 -9.90 -13.94 55.76
C ILE A 512 -9.56 -12.45 55.87
N SER A 513 -9.51 -11.89 57.07
CA SER A 513 -9.12 -10.48 57.27
C SER A 513 -7.74 -10.19 56.69
N GLU A 514 -6.79 -11.12 56.83
CA GLU A 514 -5.45 -10.96 56.28
C GLU A 514 -5.44 -11.09 54.75
N ILE A 515 -6.22 -12.01 54.18
CA ILE A 515 -6.39 -12.12 52.71
C ILE A 515 -6.96 -10.82 52.16
N VAL A 516 -8.04 -10.29 52.75
CA VAL A 516 -8.65 -9.02 52.31
C VAL A 516 -7.63 -7.88 52.37
N ARG A 517 -6.83 -7.81 53.44
CA ARG A 517 -5.79 -6.79 53.62
C ARG A 517 -4.65 -6.91 52.60
N VAL A 518 -4.09 -8.10 52.41
CA VAL A 518 -2.91 -8.35 51.57
C VAL A 518 -3.23 -8.18 50.09
N TYR A 519 -4.40 -8.64 49.66
CA TYR A 519 -4.79 -8.61 48.25
C TYR A 519 -5.58 -7.34 47.86
N GLY A 520 -5.76 -6.40 48.81
CA GLY A 520 -6.42 -5.12 48.56
C GLY A 520 -7.87 -5.27 48.10
N LEU A 521 -8.55 -6.30 48.60
CA LEU A 521 -9.91 -6.66 48.21
C LEU A 521 -10.94 -5.75 48.84
#